data_AF-A0A938DJQ8-F1
#
_entry.id   AF-A0A938DJQ8-F1
#
_cell.length_a   1.000
_cell.length_b   1.000
_cell.length_c   1.000
_cell.angle_alpha   90.00
_cell.angle_beta   90.00
_cell.angle_gamma   90.00
#
_symmetry.space_group_name_H-M   'P 1'
#
loop_
_entity.id
_entity.type
_entity.pdbx_description
1 polymer ?
#
loop_
_entity_poly.entity_id
_entity_poly.type
_entity_poly.pdbx_seq_one_letter_code
_entity_poly.pdbx_strand_id
1 'polypeptide(L)'
;MAAIRRSRRAKRERPERRGGPTLDLTFPAGASPKVFTEGWVFGARCIANAGTPEQVDLSDEVEWSGSGTFTPPVGRRSRPTFGGPGANTINLTASYEGQPVTRSFTVQAVSPAGYAHVGSRARCPADAHGGPCCPHDVKGPVAEGSPTVLVDGRPAARVGDGGFHDTDPLWVERKFDELHSKMHDAMDGGDPVFLRCCGSNTFTVAAGDPEVLIDGRPAARIGDGTKHCGGIGTLVG
;
A
#
# COMPACT_ATOMS: atom_id res chain seq x y z
N MET A 1 -26.17 -66.15 -49.66
CA MET A 1 -25.11 -65.35 -49.00
C MET A 1 -25.42 -63.87 -49.16
N ALA A 2 -26.03 -63.24 -48.15
CA ALA A 2 -26.38 -61.82 -48.18
C ALA A 2 -25.38 -61.04 -47.29
N ALA A 3 -24.58 -60.16 -47.90
CA ALA A 3 -23.62 -59.32 -47.19
C ALA A 3 -24.28 -58.01 -46.76
N ILE A 4 -24.43 -57.82 -45.44
CA ILE A 4 -24.96 -56.62 -44.80
C ILE A 4 -23.88 -55.52 -44.84
N ARG A 5 -24.11 -54.46 -45.63
CA ARG A 5 -23.31 -53.23 -45.60
C ARG A 5 -23.66 -52.42 -44.35
N ARG A 6 -22.78 -52.40 -43.35
CA ARG A 6 -22.87 -51.47 -42.21
C ARG A 6 -22.32 -50.10 -42.64
N SER A 7 -23.19 -49.10 -42.70
CA SER A 7 -22.80 -47.71 -42.88
C SER A 7 -22.04 -47.21 -41.64
N ARG A 8 -20.79 -46.76 -41.84
CA ARG A 8 -20.03 -46.06 -40.80
C ARG A 8 -20.56 -44.64 -40.70
N ARG A 9 -21.34 -44.37 -39.64
CA ARG A 9 -21.71 -43.01 -39.25
C ARG A 9 -20.43 -42.27 -38.86
N ALA A 10 -20.00 -41.32 -39.68
CA ALA A 10 -18.87 -40.46 -39.39
C ALA A 10 -19.12 -39.75 -38.05
N LYS A 11 -18.20 -39.95 -37.11
CA LYS A 11 -18.18 -39.27 -35.81
C LYS A 11 -17.90 -37.81 -36.13
N ARG A 12 -18.92 -36.96 -36.01
CA ARG A 12 -18.80 -35.52 -36.20
C ARG A 12 -17.80 -35.02 -35.17
N GLU A 13 -16.59 -34.67 -35.62
CA GLU A 13 -15.56 -34.10 -34.76
C GLU A 13 -16.10 -32.80 -34.18
N ARG A 14 -16.09 -32.75 -32.85
CA ARG A 14 -16.54 -31.60 -32.07
C ARG A 14 -15.51 -30.48 -32.33
N PRO A 15 -15.92 -29.29 -32.78
CA PRO A 15 -14.97 -28.23 -33.11
C PRO A 15 -14.07 -27.97 -31.90
N GLU A 16 -12.77 -27.83 -32.17
CA GLU A 16 -11.76 -27.49 -31.17
C GLU A 16 -12.24 -26.32 -30.31
N ARG A 17 -12.06 -26.46 -29.00
CA ARG A 17 -12.55 -25.49 -28.02
C ARG A 17 -11.97 -24.12 -28.36
N ARG A 18 -12.83 -23.17 -28.74
CA ARG A 18 -12.52 -21.74 -28.63
C ARG A 18 -11.98 -21.52 -27.21
N GLY A 19 -10.81 -20.91 -27.09
CA GLY A 19 -10.18 -20.68 -25.78
C GLY A 19 -11.15 -19.93 -24.88
N GLY A 20 -11.47 -20.49 -23.71
CA GLY A 20 -12.34 -19.84 -22.74
C GLY A 20 -11.75 -18.52 -22.23
N PRO A 21 -12.49 -17.74 -21.42
CA PRO A 21 -12.01 -16.46 -20.93
C PRO A 21 -10.77 -16.60 -20.07
N THR A 22 -9.82 -15.69 -20.25
CA THR A 22 -8.64 -15.55 -19.39
C THR A 22 -8.99 -14.64 -18.21
N LEU A 23 -8.90 -15.16 -16.99
CA LEU A 23 -9.09 -14.42 -15.74
C LEU A 23 -7.73 -14.13 -15.12
N ASP A 24 -7.37 -12.87 -14.89
CA ASP A 24 -6.09 -12.47 -14.28
C ASP A 24 -6.33 -11.51 -13.12
N LEU A 25 -5.58 -11.71 -12.03
CA LEU A 25 -5.47 -10.76 -10.94
C LEU A 25 -4.41 -9.72 -11.33
N THR A 26 -4.80 -8.45 -11.45
CA THR A 26 -3.96 -7.38 -12.02
C THR A 26 -3.43 -6.40 -10.99
N PHE A 27 -4.12 -6.25 -9.87
CA PHE A 27 -3.69 -5.41 -8.78
C PHE A 27 -4.09 -6.06 -7.46
N PRO A 28 -3.38 -5.73 -6.38
CA PRO A 28 -1.93 -5.73 -6.38
C PRO A 28 -1.49 -7.09 -6.88
N ALA A 29 -1.00 -7.07 -8.11
CA ALA A 29 -0.20 -8.12 -8.69
C ALA A 29 0.93 -7.45 -9.48
N GLY A 30 1.67 -6.58 -8.77
CA GLY A 30 3.11 -6.44 -8.94
C GLY A 30 3.82 -7.35 -7.93
N ALA A 31 5.15 -7.38 -7.93
CA ALA A 31 5.95 -8.31 -7.12
C ALA A 31 6.00 -7.95 -5.62
N SER A 32 4.88 -8.02 -4.89
CA SER A 32 4.93 -8.02 -3.43
C SER A 32 4.88 -9.44 -2.89
N PRO A 33 5.86 -9.90 -2.08
CA PRO A 33 5.81 -11.22 -1.45
C PRO A 33 4.59 -11.41 -0.53
N LYS A 34 4.18 -10.35 0.18
CA LYS A 34 3.06 -10.34 1.12
C LYS A 34 2.16 -9.12 0.91
N VAL A 35 0.91 -9.24 1.33
CA VAL A 35 -0.14 -8.22 1.25
C VAL A 35 -0.72 -7.94 2.63
N PHE A 36 -1.43 -6.84 2.85
CA PHE A 36 -2.17 -6.66 4.11
C PHE A 36 -3.46 -7.49 4.14
N THR A 37 -3.91 -7.85 5.34
CA THR A 37 -5.22 -8.47 5.55
C THR A 37 -6.38 -7.58 5.12
N GLU A 38 -6.17 -6.27 5.05
CA GLU A 38 -7.16 -5.29 4.58
C GLU A 38 -6.48 -4.02 4.05
N GLY A 39 -7.25 -3.11 3.47
CA GLY A 39 -6.76 -1.82 2.98
C GLY A 39 -6.11 -1.87 1.58
N TRP A 40 -5.94 -3.06 1.00
CA TRP A 40 -5.50 -3.26 -0.37
C TRP A 40 -6.71 -3.24 -1.33
N VAL A 41 -6.55 -2.64 -2.51
CA VAL A 41 -7.52 -2.73 -3.62
C VAL A 41 -6.99 -3.75 -4.60
N PHE A 42 -7.71 -4.79 -4.96
CA PHE A 42 -7.33 -5.72 -6.02
C PHE A 42 -8.01 -5.38 -7.35
N GLY A 43 -7.40 -5.79 -8.46
CA GLY A 43 -7.90 -5.64 -9.82
C GLY A 43 -8.10 -6.98 -10.51
N ALA A 44 -9.15 -7.10 -11.31
CA ALA A 44 -9.45 -8.27 -12.13
C ALA A 44 -9.46 -7.88 -13.61
N ARG A 45 -8.95 -8.78 -14.44
CA ARG A 45 -9.07 -8.72 -15.90
C ARG A 45 -9.66 -10.03 -16.39
N CYS A 46 -10.74 -9.95 -17.15
CA CYS A 46 -11.39 -11.11 -17.77
C CYS A 46 -11.57 -10.84 -19.27
N ILE A 47 -10.85 -11.55 -20.13
CA ILE A 47 -10.95 -11.40 -21.58
C ILE A 47 -11.39 -12.71 -22.21
N ALA A 48 -12.57 -12.75 -22.82
CA ALA A 48 -13.03 -13.85 -23.65
C ALA A 48 -12.52 -13.70 -25.08
N ASN A 49 -12.20 -14.82 -25.74
CA ASN A 49 -11.70 -14.85 -27.12
C ASN A 49 -10.53 -13.87 -27.35
N ALA A 50 -9.59 -13.82 -26.40
CA ALA A 50 -8.46 -12.90 -26.45
C ALA A 50 -7.69 -13.04 -27.78
N GLY A 51 -7.45 -11.91 -28.46
CA GLY A 51 -6.72 -11.88 -29.74
C GLY A 51 -7.55 -12.26 -30.98
N THR A 52 -8.87 -12.46 -30.86
CA THR A 52 -9.76 -12.65 -32.01
C THR A 52 -10.68 -11.44 -32.24
N PRO A 53 -11.31 -11.31 -33.43
CA PRO A 53 -12.32 -10.27 -33.68
C PRO A 53 -13.53 -10.33 -32.74
N GLU A 54 -13.80 -11.49 -32.12
CA GLU A 54 -14.88 -11.73 -31.16
C GLU A 54 -14.45 -11.53 -29.70
N GLN A 55 -13.34 -10.82 -29.47
CA GLN A 55 -12.87 -10.52 -28.12
C GLN A 55 -13.91 -9.72 -27.34
N VAL A 56 -14.18 -10.16 -26.10
CA VAL A 56 -15.08 -9.45 -25.17
C VAL A 56 -14.35 -9.25 -23.85
N ASP A 57 -14.42 -8.03 -23.32
CA ASP A 57 -13.94 -7.71 -21.98
C ASP A 57 -15.08 -7.88 -20.97
N LEU A 58 -14.95 -8.88 -20.11
CA LEU A 58 -15.91 -9.24 -19.07
C LEU A 58 -15.44 -8.80 -17.68
N SER A 59 -14.42 -7.93 -17.59
CA SER A 59 -13.78 -7.60 -16.31
C SER A 59 -14.72 -6.89 -15.32
N ASP A 60 -15.73 -6.16 -15.81
CA ASP A 60 -16.74 -5.51 -14.97
C ASP A 60 -17.78 -6.49 -14.40
N GLU A 61 -17.84 -7.71 -14.94
CA GLU A 61 -18.77 -8.77 -14.53
C GLU A 61 -18.10 -9.79 -13.61
N VAL A 62 -16.82 -9.60 -13.27
CA VAL A 62 -16.08 -10.53 -12.43
C VAL A 62 -16.62 -10.49 -11.01
N GLU A 63 -17.05 -11.64 -10.52
CA GLU A 63 -17.41 -11.88 -9.12
C GLU A 63 -16.16 -12.25 -8.31
N TRP A 64 -16.04 -11.63 -7.13
CA TRP A 64 -14.95 -11.81 -6.18
C TRP A 64 -15.41 -12.67 -5.01
N SER A 65 -14.63 -13.69 -4.66
CA SER A 65 -14.86 -14.54 -3.49
C SER A 65 -13.55 -15.11 -2.94
N GLY A 66 -13.59 -15.86 -1.84
CA GLY A 66 -12.40 -16.50 -1.26
C GLY A 66 -12.32 -16.40 0.26
N SER A 67 -11.11 -16.25 0.79
CA SER A 67 -10.81 -16.25 2.24
C SER A 67 -11.13 -14.92 2.94
N GLY A 68 -12.26 -14.29 2.63
CA GLY A 68 -12.61 -12.97 3.16
C GLY A 68 -13.88 -12.38 2.55
N THR A 69 -14.14 -11.12 2.88
CA THR A 69 -15.18 -10.32 2.25
C THR A 69 -14.57 -9.44 1.16
N PHE A 70 -15.35 -9.08 0.14
CA PHE A 70 -14.88 -8.37 -1.04
C PHE A 70 -15.85 -7.22 -1.35
N THR A 71 -15.34 -5.98 -1.38
CA THR A 71 -16.17 -4.79 -1.60
C THR A 71 -15.62 -3.89 -2.73
N PRO A 72 -16.36 -3.70 -3.84
CA PRO A 72 -17.60 -4.42 -4.19
C PRO A 72 -17.34 -5.91 -4.46
N PRO A 73 -18.36 -6.78 -4.34
CA PRO A 73 -18.23 -8.22 -4.64
C PRO A 73 -18.22 -8.52 -6.14
N VAL A 74 -18.59 -7.57 -7.00
CA VAL A 74 -18.57 -7.69 -8.46
C VAL A 74 -17.91 -6.45 -9.06
N GLY A 75 -17.06 -6.64 -10.07
CA GLY A 75 -16.47 -5.55 -10.85
C GLY A 75 -14.98 -5.74 -11.14
N ARG A 76 -14.40 -4.76 -11.85
CA ARG A 76 -12.96 -4.73 -12.16
C ARG A 76 -12.06 -4.63 -10.94
N ARG A 77 -12.57 -4.14 -9.82
CA ARG A 77 -11.80 -3.91 -8.60
C ARG A 77 -12.58 -4.30 -7.37
N SER A 78 -11.88 -4.77 -6.36
CA SER A 78 -12.46 -5.07 -5.05
C SER A 78 -11.46 -4.84 -3.93
N ARG A 79 -11.94 -4.41 -2.76
CA ARG A 79 -11.14 -4.34 -1.53
C ARG A 79 -11.45 -5.56 -0.67
N PRO A 80 -10.54 -6.55 -0.59
CA PRO A 80 -10.72 -7.66 0.32
C PRO A 80 -10.43 -7.25 1.77
N THR A 81 -11.22 -7.84 2.67
CA THR A 81 -10.86 -8.00 4.09
C THR A 81 -10.72 -9.50 4.33
N PHE A 82 -9.47 -9.96 4.41
CA PHE A 82 -9.12 -11.36 4.63
C PHE A 82 -9.41 -11.78 6.08
N GLY A 83 -9.73 -13.07 6.27
CA GLY A 83 -10.06 -13.61 7.59
C GLY A 83 -8.90 -13.55 8.61
N GLY A 84 -7.65 -13.41 8.14
CA GLY A 84 -6.49 -13.21 8.99
C GLY A 84 -5.16 -13.35 8.24
N PRO A 85 -4.02 -13.20 8.95
CA PRO A 85 -2.69 -13.40 8.38
C PRO A 85 -2.44 -14.82 7.88
N GLY A 86 -1.48 -14.98 6.98
CA GLY A 86 -1.09 -16.25 6.37
C GLY A 86 -1.68 -16.45 4.96
N ALA A 87 -1.75 -17.70 4.53
CA ALA A 87 -2.25 -18.06 3.21
C ALA A 87 -3.75 -17.77 3.09
N ASN A 88 -4.11 -16.96 2.11
CA ASN A 88 -5.48 -16.63 1.77
C ASN A 88 -5.73 -16.87 0.27
N THR A 89 -6.99 -17.07 -0.09
CA THR A 89 -7.41 -17.30 -1.48
C THR A 89 -8.26 -16.16 -1.98
N ILE A 90 -8.02 -15.72 -3.22
CA ILE A 90 -8.89 -14.88 -4.03
C ILE A 90 -9.38 -15.72 -5.21
N ASN A 91 -10.68 -15.80 -5.39
CA ASN A 91 -11.33 -16.43 -6.52
C ASN A 91 -11.96 -15.34 -7.40
N LEU A 92 -11.61 -15.35 -8.68
CA LEU A 92 -12.27 -14.55 -9.70
C LEU A 92 -13.19 -15.47 -10.50
N THR A 93 -14.47 -15.13 -10.59
CA THR A 93 -15.45 -15.89 -11.37
C THR A 93 -16.10 -14.99 -12.41
N ALA A 94 -16.21 -15.46 -13.65
CA ALA A 94 -16.99 -14.80 -14.69
C ALA A 94 -17.92 -15.81 -15.38
N SER A 95 -19.07 -15.34 -15.86
CA SER A 95 -19.97 -16.16 -16.68
C SER A 95 -19.56 -16.06 -18.15
N TYR A 96 -19.37 -17.20 -18.82
CA TYR A 96 -19.09 -17.27 -20.25
C TYR A 96 -19.92 -18.37 -20.89
N GLU A 97 -20.69 -18.04 -21.93
CA GLU A 97 -21.64 -18.95 -22.57
C GLU A 97 -22.63 -19.62 -21.57
N GLY A 98 -23.02 -18.86 -20.53
CA GLY A 98 -23.91 -19.33 -19.47
C GLY A 98 -23.28 -20.32 -18.49
N GLN A 99 -21.96 -20.47 -18.51
CA GLN A 99 -21.21 -21.32 -17.59
C GLN A 99 -20.25 -20.47 -16.73
N PRO A 100 -20.15 -20.72 -15.42
CA PRO A 100 -19.17 -20.05 -14.58
C PRO A 100 -17.76 -20.57 -14.91
N VAL A 101 -16.82 -19.64 -15.07
CA VAL A 101 -15.38 -19.90 -15.18
C VAL A 101 -14.71 -19.25 -13.98
N THR A 102 -14.00 -20.03 -13.18
CA THR A 102 -13.33 -19.55 -11.96
C THR A 102 -11.82 -19.76 -12.05
N ARG A 103 -11.05 -18.78 -11.57
CA ARG A 103 -9.62 -18.92 -11.30
C ARG A 103 -9.31 -18.52 -9.86
N SER A 104 -8.54 -19.36 -9.18
CA SER A 104 -8.11 -19.15 -7.81
C SER A 104 -6.66 -18.68 -7.74
N PHE A 105 -6.39 -17.74 -6.85
CA PHE A 105 -5.08 -17.15 -6.60
C PHE A 105 -4.79 -17.24 -5.10
N THR A 106 -3.59 -17.67 -4.74
CA THR A 106 -3.12 -17.65 -3.35
C THR A 106 -2.35 -16.38 -3.08
N VAL A 107 -2.64 -15.72 -1.96
CA VAL A 107 -1.93 -14.55 -1.46
C VAL A 107 -1.45 -14.80 -0.04
N GLN A 108 -0.27 -14.30 0.32
CA GLN A 108 0.22 -14.33 1.70
C GLN A 108 -0.11 -13.00 2.37
N ALA A 109 -1.02 -13.01 3.35
CA ALA A 109 -1.44 -11.80 4.04
C ALA A 109 -0.70 -11.63 5.38
N VAL A 110 -0.47 -10.38 5.77
CA VAL A 110 0.02 -9.98 7.11
C VAL A 110 -0.90 -8.92 7.71
N SER A 111 -0.91 -8.81 9.03
CA SER A 111 -1.66 -7.74 9.70
C SER A 111 -1.07 -6.38 9.30
N PRO A 112 -1.90 -5.35 9.01
CA PRO A 112 -1.43 -3.98 8.83
C PRO A 112 -1.01 -3.33 10.15
N ALA A 113 -1.31 -3.96 11.30
CA ALA A 113 -0.94 -3.41 12.61
C ALA A 113 0.58 -3.20 12.71
N GLY A 114 0.99 -2.00 13.14
CA GLY A 114 2.40 -1.62 13.26
C GLY A 114 3.02 -1.07 11.97
N TYR A 115 2.28 -1.05 10.86
CA TYR A 115 2.68 -0.30 9.67
C TYR A 115 2.34 1.18 9.81
N ALA A 116 3.17 2.04 9.22
CA ALA A 116 2.99 3.48 9.24
C ALA A 116 2.08 3.94 8.09
N HIS A 117 1.45 5.08 8.28
CA HIS A 117 0.59 5.74 7.32
C HIS A 117 0.81 7.26 7.35
N VAL A 118 0.16 7.99 6.46
CA VAL A 118 0.14 9.46 6.50
C VAL A 118 -0.36 9.93 7.88
N GLY A 119 0.42 10.80 8.52
CA GLY A 119 0.20 11.28 9.87
C GLY A 119 0.93 10.50 10.97
N SER A 120 1.48 9.31 10.71
CA SER A 120 2.41 8.66 11.63
C SER A 120 3.62 9.56 11.87
N ARG A 121 4.13 9.60 13.10
CA ARG A 121 5.16 10.58 13.47
C ARG A 121 6.57 10.02 13.33
N ALA A 122 7.50 10.81 12.80
CA ALA A 122 8.93 10.56 12.88
C ALA A 122 9.56 11.43 13.98
N ARG A 123 10.54 10.91 14.71
CA ARG A 123 11.31 11.66 15.72
C ARG A 123 12.81 11.50 15.50
N CYS A 124 13.53 12.61 15.52
CA CYS A 124 14.99 12.63 15.59
C CYS A 124 15.42 13.37 16.88
N PRO A 125 16.06 12.69 17.84
CA PRO A 125 16.42 13.28 19.13
C PRO A 125 17.58 14.28 19.06
N ALA A 126 18.35 14.30 17.96
CA ALA A 126 19.52 15.14 17.79
C ALA A 126 19.68 15.54 16.32
N ASP A 127 18.85 16.48 15.87
CA ASP A 127 18.90 17.05 14.52
C ASP A 127 19.83 18.27 14.52
N ALA A 128 20.88 18.26 13.70
CA ALA A 128 21.97 19.23 13.73
C ALA A 128 22.41 19.76 12.38
N HIS A 129 22.56 21.09 12.29
CA HIS A 129 22.97 21.81 11.07
C HIS A 129 24.17 22.75 11.30
N GLY A 130 24.85 22.63 12.45
CA GLY A 130 26.01 23.45 12.81
C GLY A 130 25.67 24.86 13.36
N GLY A 131 24.39 25.20 13.50
CA GLY A 131 23.96 26.47 14.11
C GLY A 131 23.80 26.40 15.64
N PRO A 132 23.74 27.56 16.34
CA PRO A 132 23.63 27.63 17.80
C PRO A 132 22.38 26.97 18.40
N CYS A 133 21.32 26.79 17.61
CA CYS A 133 20.08 26.13 18.01
C CYS A 133 20.17 24.59 18.02
N CYS A 134 21.26 24.02 17.50
CA CYS A 134 21.43 22.58 17.31
C CYS A 134 22.47 21.98 18.29
N PRO A 135 22.45 20.66 18.55
CA PRO A 135 21.40 19.70 18.17
C PRO A 135 20.12 19.89 18.99
N HIS A 136 18.97 19.53 18.43
CA HIS A 136 17.68 19.55 19.14
C HIS A 136 16.79 18.36 18.75
N ASP A 137 15.83 18.05 19.61
CA ASP A 137 14.81 17.03 19.36
C ASP A 137 13.74 17.59 18.41
N VAL A 138 13.43 16.86 17.34
CA VAL A 138 12.39 17.21 16.37
C VAL A 138 11.45 16.05 16.15
N LYS A 139 10.15 16.35 15.97
CA LYS A 139 9.12 15.36 15.68
C LYS A 139 8.14 15.93 14.65
N GLY A 140 7.57 15.10 13.78
CA GLY A 140 6.45 15.53 12.93
C GLY A 140 5.92 14.44 12.01
N PRO A 141 4.84 14.71 11.26
CA PRO A 141 4.08 13.71 10.53
C PRO A 141 4.72 13.33 9.20
N VAL A 142 4.53 12.07 8.81
CA VAL A 142 4.63 11.64 7.41
C VAL A 142 3.51 12.34 6.62
N ALA A 143 3.87 13.04 5.55
CA ALA A 143 2.95 13.83 4.74
C ALA A 143 2.52 13.13 3.45
N GLU A 144 3.27 12.12 3.02
CA GLU A 144 3.06 11.39 1.76
C GLU A 144 2.77 9.90 2.00
N GLY A 145 2.03 9.27 1.10
CA GLY A 145 1.68 7.86 1.21
C GLY A 145 1.08 7.29 -0.06
N SER A 146 0.71 6.01 -0.03
CA SER A 146 0.14 5.30 -1.17
C SER A 146 -1.25 5.82 -1.53
N PRO A 147 -1.54 6.06 -2.83
CA PRO A 147 -2.89 6.44 -3.26
C PRO A 147 -3.88 5.27 -3.26
N THR A 148 -3.41 4.03 -3.12
CA THR A 148 -4.20 2.81 -3.38
C THR A 148 -4.21 1.82 -2.22
N VAL A 149 -3.25 1.93 -1.30
CA VAL A 149 -3.15 1.08 -0.12
C VAL A 149 -3.35 1.89 1.15
N LEU A 150 -4.22 1.39 2.01
CA LEU A 150 -4.55 2.01 3.29
C LEU A 150 -4.02 1.17 4.46
N VAL A 151 -3.57 1.87 5.51
CA VAL A 151 -3.33 1.34 6.86
C VAL A 151 -4.12 2.24 7.81
N ASP A 152 -4.95 1.65 8.66
CA ASP A 152 -5.88 2.37 9.55
C ASP A 152 -6.74 3.42 8.81
N GLY A 153 -7.18 3.07 7.59
CA GLY A 153 -7.99 3.93 6.74
C GLY A 153 -7.27 5.11 6.11
N ARG A 154 -5.94 5.23 6.30
CA ARG A 154 -5.11 6.33 5.77
C ARG A 154 -4.09 5.81 4.76
N PRO A 155 -3.63 6.65 3.81
CA PRO A 155 -2.58 6.28 2.85
C PRO A 155 -1.37 5.65 3.54
N ALA A 156 -1.01 4.42 3.16
CA ALA A 156 0.10 3.70 3.77
C ALA A 156 1.45 4.38 3.43
N ALA A 157 2.31 4.53 4.43
CA ALA A 157 3.64 5.10 4.26
C ALA A 157 4.63 4.04 3.74
N ARG A 158 5.60 4.48 2.96
CA ARG A 158 6.59 3.63 2.29
C ARG A 158 7.97 4.25 2.40
N VAL A 159 9.00 3.46 2.13
CA VAL A 159 10.35 3.99 1.93
C VAL A 159 10.33 5.09 0.87
N GLY A 160 10.96 6.22 1.18
CA GLY A 160 11.02 7.39 0.33
C GLY A 160 9.87 8.38 0.49
N ASP A 161 8.80 8.06 1.22
CA ASP A 161 7.75 9.04 1.53
C ASP A 161 8.29 10.13 2.47
N GLY A 162 7.95 11.39 2.16
CA GLY A 162 8.40 12.57 2.88
C GLY A 162 7.50 12.99 4.05
N GLY A 163 8.07 13.82 4.94
CA GLY A 163 7.35 14.48 6.02
C GLY A 163 8.08 15.73 6.50
N PHE A 164 7.47 16.42 7.46
CA PHE A 164 7.96 17.68 8.01
C PHE A 164 8.09 17.58 9.53
N HIS A 165 8.96 18.39 10.14
CA HIS A 165 8.91 18.54 11.60
C HIS A 165 7.79 19.50 11.97
N ASP A 166 7.04 19.14 13.01
CA ASP A 166 6.13 20.08 13.66
C ASP A 166 6.93 21.15 14.36
N THR A 167 6.39 22.35 14.44
CA THR A 167 6.85 23.34 15.43
C THR A 167 6.41 22.85 16.80
N ASP A 168 7.28 22.13 17.53
CA ASP A 168 6.95 21.58 18.85
C ASP A 168 6.67 22.72 19.86
N PRO A 169 5.43 22.87 20.38
CA PRO A 169 5.12 23.85 21.41
C PRO A 169 5.53 23.39 22.83
N LEU A 170 5.87 22.12 23.06
CA LEU A 170 6.04 21.54 24.40
C LEU A 170 7.46 21.68 24.98
N TRP A 171 8.40 22.22 24.22
CA TRP A 171 9.70 22.67 24.72
C TRP A 171 9.65 24.10 25.29
N VAL A 172 8.65 24.89 24.87
CA VAL A 172 8.46 26.28 25.30
C VAL A 172 8.11 26.34 26.78
N GLU A 173 7.16 25.52 27.25
CA GLU A 173 6.69 25.59 28.64
C GLU A 173 7.72 25.06 29.66
N ARG A 174 8.56 24.09 29.30
CA ARG A 174 9.48 23.45 30.27
C ARG A 174 10.83 24.14 30.45
N LYS A 175 11.19 25.06 29.55
CA LYS A 175 12.48 25.79 29.59
C LYS A 175 12.33 27.31 29.61
N PHE A 176 11.13 27.85 29.41
CA PHE A 176 10.88 29.29 29.57
C PHE A 176 11.35 29.79 30.94
N ASP A 177 11.06 29.05 32.01
CA ASP A 177 11.39 29.46 33.38
C ASP A 177 12.90 29.39 33.70
N GLU A 178 13.66 28.51 33.01
CA GLU A 178 15.09 28.33 33.25
C GLU A 178 15.97 29.30 32.44
N LEU A 179 15.52 29.75 31.26
CA LEU A 179 16.30 30.60 30.36
C LEU A 179 15.86 32.08 30.32
N HIS A 180 14.67 32.43 30.82
CA HIS A 180 14.22 33.83 30.80
C HIS A 180 15.13 34.80 31.58
N SER A 181 15.87 34.32 32.59
CA SER A 181 16.78 35.19 33.35
C SER A 181 18.12 35.46 32.66
N LYS A 182 18.44 34.79 31.55
CA LYS A 182 19.74 34.92 30.87
C LYS A 182 19.71 35.57 29.49
N MET A 183 18.53 35.87 28.94
CA MET A 183 18.40 36.40 27.57
C MET A 183 17.99 37.88 27.49
N HIS A 184 17.95 38.61 28.62
CA HIS A 184 17.54 40.02 28.63
C HIS A 184 18.58 41.00 28.03
N ASP A 185 19.83 40.56 27.80
CA ASP A 185 20.91 41.47 27.35
C ASP A 185 21.21 41.41 25.84
N ALA A 186 20.38 40.76 25.01
CA ALA A 186 20.73 40.52 23.60
C ALA A 186 19.61 40.73 22.56
N MET A 187 18.64 41.63 22.77
CA MET A 187 17.60 41.89 21.75
C MET A 187 17.27 43.39 21.58
N ASP A 188 18.02 44.06 20.70
CA ASP A 188 17.47 45.14 19.88
C ASP A 188 16.76 44.51 18.66
N GLY A 189 15.42 44.44 18.71
CA GLY A 189 14.55 44.32 17.54
C GLY A 189 14.53 42.98 16.78
N GLY A 190 13.80 41.98 17.30
CA GLY A 190 13.43 40.79 16.55
C GLY A 190 12.42 39.92 17.30
N ASP A 191 11.30 39.61 16.66
CA ASP A 191 10.24 38.68 17.08
C ASP A 191 10.83 37.40 17.73
N PRO A 192 10.28 36.85 18.83
CA PRO A 192 10.84 35.67 19.46
C PRO A 192 10.64 34.49 18.51
N VAL A 193 11.68 34.19 17.74
CA VAL A 193 11.74 33.07 16.80
C VAL A 193 11.58 31.77 17.60
N PHE A 194 10.34 31.30 17.69
CA PHE A 194 10.03 29.89 17.93
C PHE A 194 10.95 29.07 17.04
N LEU A 195 11.88 28.36 17.66
CA LEU A 195 13.03 27.74 17.01
C LEU A 195 12.55 26.63 16.06
N ARG A 196 12.17 27.03 14.85
CA ARG A 196 12.04 26.11 13.72
C ARG A 196 13.39 25.43 13.53
N CYS A 197 13.36 24.17 13.11
CA CYS A 197 14.56 23.52 12.62
C CYS A 197 15.24 24.46 11.62
N CYS A 198 16.49 24.84 11.90
CA CYS A 198 17.22 25.78 11.06
C CYS A 198 17.69 25.16 9.73
N GLY A 199 17.40 23.86 9.53
CA GLY A 199 17.54 23.16 8.26
C GLY A 199 16.28 23.26 7.38
N SER A 200 16.09 22.28 6.50
CA SER A 200 14.91 22.24 5.61
C SER A 200 13.61 21.88 6.31
N ASN A 201 13.65 21.57 7.62
CA ASN A 201 12.48 21.18 8.42
C ASN A 201 11.73 19.96 7.85
N THR A 202 12.47 19.04 7.22
CA THR A 202 11.94 17.86 6.53
C THR A 202 12.62 16.58 6.99
N PHE A 203 11.98 15.47 6.68
CA PHE A 203 12.56 14.13 6.76
C PHE A 203 12.02 13.23 5.64
N THR A 204 12.68 12.09 5.45
CA THR A 204 12.27 11.01 4.54
C THR A 204 12.31 9.67 5.25
N VAL A 205 11.35 8.80 4.99
CA VAL A 205 11.38 7.41 5.48
C VAL A 205 12.50 6.63 4.80
N ALA A 206 13.40 6.04 5.58
CA ALA A 206 14.65 5.44 5.09
C ALA A 206 14.64 3.91 5.11
N ALA A 207 13.75 3.27 5.88
CA ALA A 207 13.63 1.82 5.97
C ALA A 207 12.16 1.37 5.93
N GLY A 208 11.96 0.08 5.63
CA GLY A 208 10.65 -0.52 5.45
C GLY A 208 10.72 -2.05 5.43
N ASP A 209 9.57 -2.70 5.36
CA ASP A 209 9.43 -4.15 5.23
C ASP A 209 9.71 -4.60 3.79
N PRO A 210 10.77 -5.39 3.53
CA PRO A 210 11.09 -5.85 2.19
C PRO A 210 10.13 -6.93 1.67
N GLU A 211 9.33 -7.55 2.55
CA GLU A 211 8.35 -8.56 2.15
C GLU A 211 6.98 -7.96 1.84
N VAL A 212 6.74 -6.70 2.19
CA VAL A 212 5.51 -5.97 1.84
C VAL A 212 5.86 -4.77 0.98
N LEU A 213 5.66 -4.90 -0.33
CA LEU A 213 5.91 -3.83 -1.29
C LEU A 213 4.59 -3.14 -1.66
N ILE A 214 4.53 -1.83 -1.43
CA ILE A 214 3.41 -0.97 -1.82
C ILE A 214 3.91 -0.03 -2.92
N ASP A 215 3.29 -0.09 -4.09
CA ASP A 215 3.71 0.64 -5.29
C ASP A 215 5.20 0.40 -5.62
N GLY A 216 5.67 -0.83 -5.39
CA GLY A 216 7.05 -1.27 -5.62
C GLY A 216 8.06 -0.84 -4.56
N ARG A 217 7.64 -0.17 -3.48
CA ARG A 217 8.52 0.28 -2.40
C ARG A 217 8.20 -0.44 -1.08
N PRO A 218 9.21 -0.77 -0.25
CA PRO A 218 8.98 -1.37 1.06
C PRO A 218 8.01 -0.54 1.91
N ALA A 219 7.02 -1.19 2.50
CA ALA A 219 6.04 -0.58 3.39
C ALA A 219 6.71 -0.15 4.70
N ALA A 220 6.48 1.08 5.14
CA ALA A 220 7.10 1.59 6.35
C ALA A 220 6.40 1.05 7.60
N ARG A 221 7.17 0.77 8.65
CA ARG A 221 6.67 0.31 9.96
C ARG A 221 7.03 1.31 11.05
N ILE A 222 6.25 1.31 12.12
CA ILE A 222 6.65 1.98 13.36
C ILE A 222 7.96 1.35 13.84
N GLY A 223 8.94 2.20 14.15
CA GLY A 223 10.31 1.83 14.47
C GLY A 223 11.28 1.87 13.29
N ASP A 224 10.81 1.91 12.04
CA ASP A 224 11.71 2.01 10.89
C ASP A 224 12.42 3.38 10.87
N GLY A 225 13.67 3.36 10.40
CA GLY A 225 14.54 4.53 10.37
C GLY A 225 14.05 5.62 9.42
N THR A 226 14.31 6.87 9.80
CA THR A 226 14.06 8.07 9.00
C THR A 226 15.34 8.89 8.86
N LYS A 227 15.50 9.57 7.72
CA LYS A 227 16.57 10.54 7.50
C LYS A 227 15.99 11.95 7.62
N HIS A 228 16.39 12.67 8.64
CA HIS A 228 16.04 14.07 8.86
C HIS A 228 17.07 14.97 8.16
N CYS A 229 16.78 16.26 8.08
CA CYS A 229 17.66 17.23 7.42
C CYS A 229 19.03 17.39 8.10
N GLY A 230 19.13 17.15 9.41
CA GLY A 230 20.36 17.22 10.19
C GLY A 230 20.62 16.01 11.08
N GLY A 231 19.90 14.91 10.90
CA GLY A 231 20.00 13.76 11.81
C GLY A 231 19.30 12.51 11.32
N ILE A 232 19.38 11.46 12.13
CA ILE A 232 18.70 10.17 11.91
C ILE A 232 17.66 9.99 13.01
N GLY A 233 16.48 9.54 12.61
CA GLY A 233 15.36 9.31 13.49
C GLY A 233 14.69 7.97 13.23
N THR A 234 13.52 7.80 13.83
CA THR A 234 12.64 6.65 13.58
C THR A 234 11.19 7.09 13.53
N LEU A 235 10.35 6.26 12.90
CA LEU A 235 8.90 6.34 13.05
C LEU A 235 8.50 5.86 14.47
N VAL A 236 7.64 6.60 15.17
CA VAL A 236 7.36 6.38 16.60
C VAL A 236 5.87 6.24 16.97
N GLY A 237 4.96 6.31 16.00
CA GLY A 237 3.51 6.31 16.23
C GLY A 237 2.94 7.73 16.21
#